data_AF-A0AAV8E829-F1
#
_entry.id   AF-A0AAV8E829-F1
#
_cell.length_a   1.000
_cell.length_b   1.000
_cell.length_c   1.000
_cell.angle_alpha   90.00
_cell.angle_beta   90.00
_cell.angle_gamma   90.00
#
_symmetry.space_group_name_H-M   'P 1'
#
loop_
_entity.id
_entity.type
_entity.pdbx_description
1 polymer ?
#
loop_
_entity_poly.entity_id
_entity_poly.type
_entity_poly.pdbx_seq_one_letter_code
_entity_poly.pdbx_strand_id
1 'polypeptide(L)'
;MLCCYADPEALVDPESFYPIRPECKEDAPPTRFKPMPGKTLSSRRWHASFSPDGQLDISTVIQRIQRGGVHPKIKGEVWEFLLSCYDPNTTLDQRNELRQSRRLEYEKLKSKCKEMEPSVGSGVVITMPLITEDGRPVETLRSNNGPESVLETQQPEVITGDAEGPSRTEKVEPVIESEPVDAAVVQWKLTLHQIGLDVVRTDRSLVYYEDPLNRSRLWDLLAIYSWIDRDIGYCQGMSDLCSPISILIENEADAFWCFERLMRRLFGERGSSLNS
;
A
#
# COMPACT_ATOMS: atom_id res chain seq x y z
N MET A 1 -42.89 -24.37 -11.37
CA MET A 1 -41.83 -23.56 -12.00
C MET A 1 -41.93 -22.15 -11.44
N LEU A 2 -41.35 -21.90 -10.26
CA LEU A 2 -41.25 -20.59 -9.60
C LEU A 2 -40.34 -20.75 -8.37
N CYS A 3 -39.05 -20.56 -8.56
CA CYS A 3 -38.10 -20.28 -7.47
C CYS A 3 -37.31 -19.03 -7.87
N CYS A 4 -38.03 -17.91 -7.97
CA CYS A 4 -37.42 -16.59 -7.94
C CYS A 4 -37.02 -16.30 -6.49
N TYR A 5 -35.96 -16.97 -6.01
CA TYR A 5 -35.24 -16.44 -4.85
C TYR A 5 -34.56 -15.18 -5.35
N ALA A 6 -35.14 -14.02 -5.02
CA ALA A 6 -34.42 -12.76 -5.10
C ALA A 6 -33.12 -12.97 -4.30
N ASP A 7 -31.98 -12.86 -4.98
CA ASP A 7 -30.67 -12.92 -4.34
C ASP A 7 -30.62 -11.73 -3.36
N PRO A 8 -30.55 -11.94 -2.03
CA PRO A 8 -30.56 -10.83 -1.07
C PRO A 8 -29.39 -9.87 -1.31
N GLU A 9 -28.30 -10.34 -1.91
CA GLU A 9 -27.14 -9.53 -2.28
C GLU A 9 -27.43 -8.58 -3.46
N ALA A 10 -28.50 -8.81 -4.24
CA ALA A 10 -28.86 -7.95 -5.36
C ALA A 10 -29.59 -6.65 -4.95
N LEU A 11 -29.95 -6.51 -3.66
CA LEU A 11 -30.65 -5.34 -3.11
C LEU A 11 -29.73 -4.38 -2.35
N VAL A 12 -28.44 -4.71 -2.19
CA VAL A 12 -27.49 -3.85 -1.48
C VAL A 12 -27.07 -2.70 -2.39
N ASP A 13 -27.10 -1.48 -1.84
CA ASP A 13 -26.64 -0.28 -2.53
C ASP A 13 -25.14 -0.40 -2.85
N PRO A 14 -24.73 -0.39 -4.13
CA PRO A 14 -23.32 -0.45 -4.52
C PRO A 14 -22.48 0.69 -3.94
N GLU A 15 -23.09 1.86 -3.69
CA GLU A 15 -22.40 3.02 -3.15
C GLU A 15 -22.04 2.86 -1.66
N SER A 16 -22.63 1.89 -0.96
CA SER A 16 -22.29 1.62 0.45
C SER A 16 -20.96 0.90 0.62
N PHE A 17 -20.43 0.24 -0.42
CA PHE A 17 -19.18 -0.53 -0.32
C PHE A 17 -17.92 0.34 -0.42
N TYR A 18 -18.02 1.48 -1.09
CA TYR A 18 -16.92 2.43 -1.24
C TYR A 18 -17.44 3.84 -0.93
N PRO A 19 -17.72 4.13 0.36
CA PRO A 19 -18.35 5.37 0.74
C PRO A 19 -17.48 6.58 0.34
N ILE A 20 -18.14 7.56 -0.28
CA ILE A 20 -17.56 8.84 -0.66
C ILE A 20 -17.82 9.85 0.45
N ARG A 21 -16.80 10.66 0.74
CA ARG A 21 -16.84 11.74 1.74
C ARG A 21 -18.00 12.69 1.43
N PRO A 22 -18.79 13.11 2.44
CA PRO A 22 -19.98 13.94 2.22
C PRO A 22 -19.72 15.17 1.34
N GLU A 23 -18.61 15.88 1.57
CA GLU A 23 -18.17 17.06 0.84
C GLU A 23 -17.77 16.79 -0.62
N CYS A 24 -17.53 15.52 -0.99
CA CYS A 24 -17.17 15.12 -2.35
C CYS A 24 -18.34 14.48 -3.11
N LYS A 25 -19.50 14.26 -2.48
CA LYS A 25 -20.62 13.53 -3.10
C LYS A 25 -21.21 14.23 -4.33
N GLU A 26 -21.24 15.56 -4.32
CA GLU A 26 -21.80 16.34 -5.44
C GLU A 26 -20.90 16.29 -6.69
N ASP A 27 -19.58 16.29 -6.48
CA ASP A 27 -18.58 16.25 -7.56
C ASP A 27 -18.24 14.82 -8.00
N ALA A 28 -18.57 13.82 -7.20
CA ALA A 28 -18.23 12.43 -7.48
C ALA A 28 -19.05 11.88 -8.66
N PRO A 29 -18.39 11.24 -9.65
CA PRO A 29 -19.11 10.58 -10.72
C PRO A 29 -19.94 9.42 -10.14
N PRO A 30 -21.21 9.26 -10.57
CA PRO A 30 -22.04 8.18 -10.08
C PRO A 30 -21.44 6.83 -10.47
N THR A 31 -21.63 5.82 -9.61
CA THR A 31 -21.17 4.47 -9.93
C THR A 31 -21.83 3.94 -11.20
N ARG A 32 -21.00 3.51 -12.16
CA ARG A 32 -21.48 2.86 -13.40
C ARG A 32 -21.90 1.41 -13.16
N PHE A 33 -21.42 0.79 -12.07
CA PHE A 33 -21.74 -0.59 -11.75
C PHE A 33 -23.07 -0.68 -11.02
N LYS A 34 -23.99 -1.47 -11.58
CA LYS A 34 -25.27 -1.81 -10.96
C LYS A 34 -25.40 -3.34 -10.90
N PRO A 35 -25.50 -3.95 -9.71
CA PRO A 35 -25.77 -5.37 -9.56
C PRO A 35 -27.00 -5.77 -10.37
N MET A 36 -26.83 -6.78 -11.22
CA MET A 36 -27.90 -7.32 -12.05
C MET A 36 -28.28 -8.70 -11.54
N PRO A 37 -29.49 -8.88 -10.98
CA PRO A 37 -29.98 -10.19 -10.54
C PRO A 37 -29.79 -11.25 -11.62
N GLY A 38 -29.19 -12.38 -11.25
CA GLY A 38 -28.97 -13.48 -12.17
C GLY A 38 -27.85 -13.28 -13.21
N LYS A 39 -27.25 -12.09 -13.32
CA LYS A 39 -26.09 -11.82 -14.20
C LYS A 39 -24.79 -11.58 -13.43
N THR A 40 -24.81 -10.71 -12.43
CA THR A 40 -23.64 -10.41 -11.60
C THR A 40 -23.17 -11.66 -10.88
N LEU A 41 -21.85 -11.83 -10.77
CA LEU A 41 -21.25 -12.89 -9.98
C LEU A 41 -21.48 -12.58 -8.49
N SER A 42 -22.45 -13.25 -7.88
CA SER A 42 -22.74 -13.17 -6.44
C SER A 42 -21.86 -14.13 -5.64
N SER A 43 -21.80 -13.92 -4.32
CA SER A 43 -20.97 -14.74 -3.43
C SER A 43 -21.33 -16.22 -3.55
N ARG A 44 -22.62 -16.55 -3.56
CA ARG A 44 -23.09 -17.94 -3.72
C ARG A 44 -22.55 -18.59 -5.00
N ARG A 45 -22.58 -17.87 -6.12
CA ARG A 45 -22.14 -18.40 -7.42
C ARG A 45 -20.64 -18.53 -7.51
N TRP A 46 -19.90 -17.60 -6.90
CA TRP A 46 -18.45 -17.69 -6.78
C TRP A 46 -18.05 -18.98 -6.08
N HIS A 47 -18.58 -19.23 -4.88
CA HIS A 47 -18.28 -20.45 -4.12
C HIS A 47 -18.72 -21.74 -4.84
N ALA A 48 -19.83 -21.71 -5.59
CA ALA A 48 -20.28 -22.84 -6.39
C ALA A 48 -19.43 -23.10 -7.65
N SER A 49 -18.48 -22.22 -7.99
CA SER A 49 -17.58 -22.38 -9.14
C SER A 49 -16.31 -23.19 -8.80
N PHE A 50 -16.15 -23.58 -7.54
CA PHE A 50 -15.04 -24.41 -7.09
C PHE A 50 -15.42 -25.90 -7.07
N SER A 51 -14.45 -26.76 -7.38
CA SER A 51 -14.53 -28.20 -7.14
C SER A 51 -14.46 -28.53 -5.64
N PRO A 52 -14.81 -29.76 -5.22
CA PRO A 52 -14.65 -30.18 -3.83
C PRO A 52 -13.22 -30.02 -3.28
N ASP A 53 -12.21 -30.20 -4.14
CA ASP A 53 -10.79 -30.03 -3.80
C ASP A 53 -10.33 -28.55 -3.86
N GLY A 54 -11.21 -27.64 -4.28
CA GLY A 54 -10.97 -26.20 -4.32
C GLY A 54 -10.38 -25.68 -5.64
N GLN A 55 -10.41 -26.44 -6.73
CA GLN A 55 -10.00 -25.94 -8.05
C GLN A 55 -11.12 -25.07 -8.64
N LEU A 56 -10.78 -23.98 -9.34
CA LEU A 56 -11.72 -23.01 -9.87
C LEU A 56 -12.01 -23.25 -11.35
N ASP A 57 -13.29 -23.34 -11.73
CA ASP A 57 -13.71 -23.20 -13.13
C ASP A 57 -13.62 -21.73 -13.57
N ILE A 58 -12.39 -21.29 -13.85
CA ILE A 58 -12.09 -19.91 -14.22
C ILE A 58 -12.77 -19.49 -15.52
N SER A 59 -13.00 -20.42 -16.44
CA SER A 59 -13.60 -20.15 -17.74
C SER A 59 -15.05 -19.68 -17.57
N THR A 60 -15.84 -20.41 -16.78
CA THR A 60 -17.22 -20.04 -16.46
C THR A 60 -17.27 -18.72 -15.68
N VAL A 61 -16.35 -18.53 -14.74
CA VAL A 61 -16.25 -17.29 -13.95
C VAL A 61 -15.98 -16.08 -14.85
N ILE A 62 -14.98 -16.12 -15.72
CA ILE A 62 -14.62 -15.01 -16.61
C ILE A 62 -15.81 -14.62 -17.50
N GLN A 63 -16.51 -15.60 -18.09
CA GLN A 63 -17.69 -15.32 -18.92
C GLN A 63 -18.80 -14.59 -18.16
N ARG A 64 -18.97 -14.91 -16.87
CA ARG A 64 -19.95 -14.21 -16.01
C ARG A 64 -19.50 -12.81 -15.67
N ILE A 65 -18.23 -12.64 -15.32
CA ILE A 65 -17.64 -11.33 -15.01
C ILE A 65 -17.79 -10.38 -16.21
N GLN A 66 -17.49 -10.86 -17.42
CA GLN A 66 -17.64 -10.07 -18.65
C GLN A 66 -19.09 -9.62 -18.91
N ARG A 67 -20.08 -10.43 -18.51
CA ARG A 67 -21.51 -10.14 -18.76
C ARG A 67 -22.19 -9.32 -17.67
N GLY A 68 -21.74 -9.44 -16.42
CA GLY A 68 -22.45 -8.90 -15.27
C GLY A 68 -21.59 -8.31 -14.16
N GLY A 69 -20.27 -8.33 -14.31
CA GLY A 69 -19.32 -7.89 -13.31
C GLY A 69 -19.29 -8.76 -12.05
N VAL A 70 -18.55 -8.28 -11.05
CA VAL A 70 -18.31 -8.95 -9.77
C VAL A 70 -19.02 -8.18 -8.66
N HIS A 71 -19.75 -8.88 -7.81
CA HIS A 71 -20.36 -8.27 -6.64
C HIS A 71 -19.26 -7.73 -5.67
N PRO A 72 -19.36 -6.48 -5.16
CA PRO A 72 -18.31 -5.85 -4.34
C PRO A 72 -17.79 -6.72 -3.20
N LYS A 73 -18.69 -7.41 -2.47
CA LYS A 73 -18.37 -8.29 -1.35
C LYS A 73 -17.32 -9.39 -1.64
N ILE A 74 -17.21 -9.84 -2.89
CA ILE A 74 -16.27 -10.90 -3.28
C ILE A 74 -15.16 -10.40 -4.21
N LYS A 75 -15.07 -9.08 -4.47
CA LYS A 75 -14.08 -8.54 -5.41
C LYS A 75 -12.65 -8.89 -4.99
N GLY A 76 -12.33 -8.82 -3.70
CA GLY A 76 -11.01 -9.19 -3.18
C GLY A 76 -10.60 -10.62 -3.56
N GLU A 77 -11.42 -11.61 -3.17
CA GLU A 77 -11.18 -13.03 -3.48
C GLU A 77 -11.07 -13.29 -4.99
N VAL A 78 -11.96 -12.68 -5.78
CA VAL A 78 -11.95 -12.85 -7.24
C VAL A 78 -10.69 -12.24 -7.86
N TRP A 79 -10.24 -11.09 -7.37
CA TRP A 79 -9.06 -10.41 -7.89
C TRP A 79 -7.77 -11.19 -7.65
N GLU A 80 -7.65 -11.95 -6.56
CA GLU A 80 -6.50 -12.84 -6.34
C GLU A 80 -6.33 -13.86 -7.50
N PHE A 81 -7.42 -14.33 -8.11
CA PHE A 81 -7.36 -15.18 -9.30
C PHE A 81 -7.16 -14.38 -10.59
N LEU A 82 -7.87 -13.26 -10.76
CA LEU A 82 -7.77 -12.45 -11.98
C LEU A 82 -6.36 -11.86 -12.17
N LEU A 83 -5.67 -11.53 -11.08
CA LEU A 83 -4.29 -11.06 -11.07
C LEU A 83 -3.25 -12.20 -11.15
N SER A 84 -3.70 -13.47 -11.23
CA SER A 84 -2.84 -14.66 -11.19
C SER A 84 -1.97 -14.76 -9.94
N CYS A 85 -2.48 -14.30 -8.79
CA CYS A 85 -1.88 -14.65 -7.52
C CYS A 85 -2.07 -16.13 -7.21
N TYR A 86 -3.21 -16.68 -7.65
CA TYR A 86 -3.51 -18.10 -7.60
C TYR A 86 -3.78 -18.68 -8.99
N ASP A 87 -3.26 -19.89 -9.21
CA ASP A 87 -3.59 -20.69 -10.38
C ASP A 87 -4.95 -21.38 -10.15
N PRO A 88 -5.92 -21.27 -11.07
CA PRO A 88 -7.23 -21.92 -10.95
C PRO A 88 -7.18 -23.44 -10.71
N ASN A 89 -6.12 -24.13 -11.14
CA ASN A 89 -5.97 -25.57 -11.00
C ASN A 89 -5.40 -26.00 -9.64
N THR A 90 -5.06 -25.05 -8.76
CA THR A 90 -4.58 -25.36 -7.42
C THR A 90 -5.71 -25.74 -6.47
N THR A 91 -5.41 -26.57 -5.48
CA THR A 91 -6.33 -26.89 -4.38
C THR A 91 -6.38 -25.76 -3.35
N LEU A 92 -7.37 -25.80 -2.46
CA LEU A 92 -7.45 -24.83 -1.36
C LEU A 92 -6.21 -24.89 -0.45
N ASP A 93 -5.73 -26.10 -0.12
CA ASP A 93 -4.58 -26.30 0.75
C ASP A 93 -3.29 -25.74 0.13
N GLN A 94 -3.06 -26.00 -1.16
CA GLN A 94 -1.92 -25.44 -1.89
C GLN A 94 -1.95 -23.90 -1.88
N ARG A 95 -3.13 -23.29 -2.04
CA ARG A 95 -3.25 -21.82 -1.96
C ARG A 95 -3.00 -21.30 -0.55
N ASN A 96 -3.44 -22.02 0.48
CA ASN A 96 -3.20 -21.65 1.86
C ASN A 96 -1.70 -21.72 2.22
N GLU A 97 -1.01 -22.77 1.80
CA GLU A 97 0.45 -22.90 1.94
C GLU A 97 1.18 -21.76 1.23
N LEU A 98 0.81 -21.49 -0.04
CA LEU A 98 1.39 -20.39 -0.81
C LEU A 98 1.15 -19.03 -0.14
N ARG A 99 -0.06 -18.80 0.38
CA ARG A 99 -0.41 -17.58 1.12
C ARG A 99 0.46 -17.41 2.36
N GLN A 100 0.63 -18.46 3.16
CA GLN A 100 1.48 -18.42 4.35
C GLN A 100 2.94 -18.15 4.00
N SER A 101 3.47 -18.84 2.98
CA SER A 101 4.84 -18.64 2.50
C SER A 101 5.08 -17.19 2.04
N ARG A 102 4.16 -16.64 1.24
CA ARG A 102 4.19 -15.26 0.75
C ARG A 102 4.08 -14.21 1.86
N ARG A 103 3.26 -14.46 2.88
CA ARG A 103 3.15 -13.58 4.05
C ARG A 103 4.47 -13.54 4.82
N LEU A 104 5.09 -14.70 5.07
CA LEU A 104 6.40 -14.78 5.71
C LEU A 104 7.50 -14.08 4.87
N GLU A 105 7.45 -14.22 3.55
CA GLU A 105 8.37 -13.53 2.66
C GLU A 105 8.18 -12.01 2.73
N TYR A 106 6.95 -11.53 2.66
CA TYR A 106 6.63 -10.11 2.80
C TYR A 106 7.13 -9.52 4.12
N GLU A 107 6.93 -10.21 5.24
CA GLU A 107 7.42 -9.75 6.55
C GLU A 107 8.95 -9.61 6.58
N LYS A 108 9.69 -10.50 5.90
CA LYS A 108 11.15 -10.36 5.75
C LYS A 108 11.52 -9.14 4.92
N LEU A 109 10.81 -8.91 3.82
CA LEU A 109 11.03 -7.74 2.97
C LEU A 109 10.72 -6.43 3.71
N LYS A 110 9.61 -6.39 4.43
CA LYS A 110 9.20 -5.26 5.27
C LYS A 110 10.22 -4.99 6.36
N SER A 111 10.72 -6.03 7.03
CA SER A 111 11.78 -5.91 8.05
C SER A 111 13.07 -5.34 7.48
N LYS A 112 13.52 -5.83 6.32
CA LYS A 112 14.70 -5.30 5.62
C LYS A 112 14.52 -3.82 5.23
N CYS A 113 13.35 -3.46 4.70
CA CYS A 113 13.05 -2.06 4.36
C CYS A 113 13.03 -1.17 5.60
N LYS A 114 12.52 -1.68 6.72
CA LYS A 114 12.47 -0.98 8.01
C LYS A 114 13.84 -0.77 8.64
N GLU A 115 14.77 -1.71 8.48
CA GLU A 115 16.17 -1.55 8.91
C GLU A 115 16.85 -0.39 8.18
N MET A 116 16.57 -0.24 6.88
CA MET A 116 17.12 0.84 6.07
C MET A 116 16.40 2.16 6.33
N GLU A 117 15.06 2.15 6.46
CA GLU A 117 14.23 3.33 6.75
C GLU A 117 13.15 2.99 7.80
N PRO A 118 13.32 3.43 9.06
CA PRO A 118 12.44 3.06 10.19
C PRO A 118 10.97 3.43 10.02
N SER A 119 10.66 4.37 9.13
CA SER A 119 9.30 4.80 8.82
C SER A 119 8.48 3.69 8.14
N VAL A 120 9.10 2.72 7.47
CA VAL A 120 8.43 1.56 6.87
C VAL A 120 7.77 0.70 7.96
N GLY A 121 6.46 0.50 7.85
CA GLY A 121 5.69 -0.23 8.85
C GLY A 121 5.41 0.52 10.15
N SER A 122 5.69 1.82 10.21
CA SER A 122 5.48 2.64 11.42
C SER A 122 4.08 3.26 11.52
N GLY A 123 3.32 3.30 10.42
CA GLY A 123 2.08 4.08 10.33
C GLY A 123 2.28 5.53 9.87
N VAL A 124 3.53 5.93 9.58
CA VAL A 124 3.87 7.29 9.11
C VAL A 124 4.10 7.30 7.61
N VAL A 125 3.57 8.31 6.94
CA VAL A 125 3.83 8.59 5.51
C VAL A 125 4.86 9.70 5.40
N ILE A 126 5.97 9.44 4.72
CA ILE A 126 7.02 10.45 4.47
C ILE A 126 6.63 11.30 3.26
N THR A 127 6.49 12.61 3.45
CA THR A 127 6.22 13.58 2.36
C THR A 127 7.37 14.55 2.12
N MET A 128 8.36 14.58 3.03
CA MET A 128 9.54 15.43 2.92
C MET A 128 10.78 14.61 2.51
N PRO A 129 11.69 15.17 1.71
CA PRO A 129 12.94 14.49 1.35
C PRO A 129 13.74 14.11 2.59
N LEU A 130 14.13 12.84 2.70
CA LEU A 130 14.91 12.33 3.82
C LEU A 130 16.41 12.58 3.65
N ILE A 131 16.89 12.46 2.42
CA ILE A 131 18.29 12.59 2.04
C ILE A 131 18.43 13.44 0.79
N THR A 132 19.59 14.08 0.66
CA THR A 132 20.07 14.75 -0.55
C THR A 132 20.54 13.73 -1.58
N GLU A 133 20.75 14.17 -2.83
CA GLU A 133 21.30 13.33 -3.91
C GLU A 133 22.68 12.73 -3.56
N ASP A 134 23.45 13.44 -2.72
CA ASP A 134 24.75 12.98 -2.22
C ASP A 134 24.65 11.95 -1.07
N GLY A 135 23.44 11.47 -0.75
CA GLY A 135 23.20 10.50 0.32
C GLY A 135 23.24 11.07 1.73
N ARG A 136 23.44 12.38 1.89
CA ARG A 136 23.44 13.04 3.21
C ARG A 136 22.02 13.29 3.70
N PRO A 137 21.71 13.08 4.99
CA PRO A 137 20.41 13.45 5.56
C PRO A 137 20.08 14.93 5.31
N VAL A 138 18.83 15.23 4.94
CA VAL A 138 18.39 16.62 4.84
C VAL A 138 18.21 17.19 6.24
N GLU A 139 18.91 18.26 6.55
CA GLU A 139 18.79 19.01 7.81
C GLU A 139 17.47 19.81 7.86
N THR A 140 16.34 19.13 7.75
CA THR A 140 15.03 19.75 7.98
C THR A 140 14.75 19.69 9.48
N LEU A 141 15.13 20.75 10.19
CA LEU A 141 14.79 21.06 11.59
C LEU A 141 14.82 19.85 12.56
N ARG A 142 16.00 19.25 12.76
CA ARG A 142 16.32 18.69 14.09
C ARG A 142 16.70 19.84 15.02
N SER A 143 15.74 20.71 15.30
CA SER A 143 15.83 21.71 16.36
C SER A 143 14.43 21.88 16.95
N ASN A 144 14.25 21.27 18.11
CA ASN A 144 13.31 21.61 19.17
C ASN A 144 11.85 21.83 18.75
N ASN A 145 11.00 20.81 18.95
CA ASN A 145 9.96 20.81 20.00
C ASN A 145 9.03 19.59 19.82
N GLY A 146 8.77 18.89 20.93
CA GLY A 146 7.65 17.93 21.03
C GLY A 146 6.30 18.63 20.86
N PRO A 147 5.17 17.89 20.88
CA PRO A 147 3.87 18.49 20.63
C PRO A 147 3.54 19.53 21.69
N GLU A 148 3.22 20.71 21.20
CA GLU A 148 2.83 21.91 21.91
C GLU A 148 1.56 21.64 22.73
N SER A 149 1.67 21.65 24.07
CA SER A 149 0.54 21.86 24.97
C SER A 149 0.66 23.24 25.61
N VAL A 150 -0.30 24.08 25.29
CA VAL A 150 -0.54 25.42 25.83
C VAL A 150 -0.75 25.38 27.35
N LEU A 151 0.07 26.12 28.12
CA LEU A 151 -0.41 26.95 29.24
C LEU A 151 0.68 27.93 29.71
N GLU A 152 0.39 29.23 29.61
CA GLU A 152 1.11 30.30 30.32
C GLU A 152 0.90 30.18 31.84
N THR A 153 1.90 30.49 32.67
CA THR A 153 2.05 31.80 33.37
C THR A 153 3.01 31.66 34.58
N GLN A 154 3.83 32.72 34.79
CA GLN A 154 4.47 33.23 36.02
C GLN A 154 5.96 32.88 36.30
N GLN A 155 6.77 33.94 36.29
CA GLN A 155 8.19 34.12 36.66
C GLN A 155 8.37 34.24 38.22
N PRO A 156 9.51 34.74 38.78
CA PRO A 156 10.93 34.27 38.77
C PRO A 156 11.61 34.34 40.19
N GLU A 157 12.76 33.67 40.44
CA GLU A 157 13.80 34.13 41.41
C GLU A 157 15.22 33.60 41.02
N VAL A 158 16.20 34.42 40.58
CA VAL A 158 17.39 35.02 41.27
C VAL A 158 18.21 34.04 42.18
N ILE A 159 19.53 33.78 42.10
CA ILE A 159 20.75 34.60 42.36
C ILE A 159 22.06 33.79 42.07
N THR A 160 23.01 34.46 41.39
CA THR A 160 24.51 34.48 41.36
C THR A 160 25.44 33.30 41.76
N GLY A 161 26.58 33.21 41.04
CA GLY A 161 27.87 32.73 41.59
C GLY A 161 28.98 32.51 40.55
N ASP A 162 30.07 33.27 40.66
CA ASP A 162 31.21 33.44 39.72
C ASP A 162 32.30 32.34 39.72
N ALA A 163 33.12 32.29 38.65
CA ALA A 163 34.61 32.34 38.64
C ALA A 163 35.35 31.45 37.59
N GLU A 164 36.45 32.00 37.07
CA GLU A 164 37.29 31.69 35.89
C GLU A 164 38.21 30.43 36.02
N GLY A 165 38.34 29.57 34.99
CA GLY A 165 39.52 29.44 34.06
C GLY A 165 40.45 28.24 34.40
N PRO A 166 41.32 27.67 33.51
CA PRO A 166 41.66 28.03 32.13
C PRO A 166 41.67 26.86 31.08
N SER A 167 41.92 27.28 29.84
CA SER A 167 42.11 26.60 28.54
C SER A 167 42.84 25.25 28.49
N ARG A 168 42.31 24.31 27.68
CA ARG A 168 43.12 23.40 26.84
C ARG A 168 42.40 23.09 25.52
N THR A 169 42.89 23.69 24.46
CA THR A 169 42.58 23.39 23.06
C THR A 169 43.12 22.00 22.68
N GLU A 170 42.25 21.06 22.36
CA GLU A 170 42.59 19.94 21.47
C GLU A 170 41.44 19.77 20.46
N LYS A 171 41.63 20.35 19.27
CA LYS A 171 40.92 19.96 18.06
C LYS A 171 41.51 18.64 17.60
N VAL A 172 40.73 17.56 17.66
CA VAL A 172 40.85 16.44 16.73
C VAL A 172 39.42 16.03 16.37
N GLU A 173 39.08 16.22 15.10
CA GLU A 173 37.79 15.89 14.50
C GLU A 173 37.52 14.38 14.58
N PRO A 174 36.26 13.94 14.78
CA PRO A 174 35.92 12.55 14.58
C PRO A 174 35.70 12.35 13.08
N VAL A 175 36.71 11.83 12.38
CA VAL A 175 36.45 11.20 11.08
C VAL A 175 35.80 9.85 11.38
N ILE A 176 34.49 9.87 11.60
CA ILE A 176 33.67 8.69 11.40
C ILE A 176 33.60 8.56 9.87
N GLU A 177 34.47 7.74 9.29
CA GLU A 177 34.24 7.19 7.95
C GLU A 177 32.90 6.45 8.03
N SER A 178 31.80 7.15 7.74
CA SER A 178 30.51 6.53 7.52
C SER A 178 30.72 5.53 6.39
N GLU A 179 30.51 4.24 6.67
CA GLU A 179 30.46 3.22 5.63
C GLU A 179 29.64 3.76 4.45
N PRO A 180 30.13 3.61 3.20
CA PRO A 180 29.42 4.15 2.05
C PRO A 180 28.03 3.52 2.04
N VAL A 181 27.01 4.35 2.30
CA VAL A 181 25.62 3.94 2.21
C VAL A 181 25.43 3.38 0.80
N ASP A 182 24.97 2.13 0.71
CA ASP A 182 24.76 1.46 -0.57
C ASP A 182 23.96 2.39 -1.51
N ALA A 183 24.51 2.64 -2.71
CA ALA A 183 23.92 3.55 -3.68
C ALA A 183 22.46 3.18 -4.01
N ALA A 184 22.11 1.89 -3.94
CA ALA A 184 20.74 1.44 -4.09
C ALA A 184 19.82 1.94 -2.96
N VAL A 185 20.30 1.97 -1.73
CA VAL A 185 19.56 2.47 -0.56
C VAL A 185 19.35 3.97 -0.67
N VAL A 186 20.38 4.71 -1.09
CA VAL A 186 20.27 6.15 -1.37
C VAL A 186 19.19 6.39 -2.43
N GLN A 187 19.29 5.71 -3.58
CA GLN A 187 18.34 5.88 -4.66
C GLN A 187 16.91 5.56 -4.23
N TRP A 188 16.71 4.47 -3.49
CA TRP A 188 15.40 4.11 -2.96
C TRP A 188 14.86 5.17 -2.00
N LYS A 189 15.66 5.65 -1.04
CA LYS A 189 15.26 6.68 -0.08
C LYS A 189 14.88 8.00 -0.75
N LEU A 190 15.54 8.37 -1.85
CA LEU A 190 15.17 9.54 -2.65
C LEU A 190 13.74 9.43 -3.20
N THR A 191 13.23 8.23 -3.48
CA THR A 191 11.86 8.04 -4.01
C THR A 191 10.76 8.14 -2.94
N LEU A 192 11.07 7.89 -1.66
CA LEU A 192 10.07 7.69 -0.61
C LEU A 192 9.16 8.90 -0.37
N HIS A 193 9.70 10.11 -0.47
CA HIS A 193 8.93 11.34 -0.32
C HIS A 193 7.95 11.55 -1.47
N GLN A 194 8.36 11.21 -2.71
CA GLN A 194 7.49 11.28 -3.89
C GLN A 194 6.32 10.30 -3.75
N ILE A 195 6.59 9.07 -3.28
CA ILE A 195 5.55 8.09 -2.97
C ILE A 195 4.55 8.68 -1.96
N GLY A 196 5.02 9.29 -0.87
CA GLY A 196 4.12 9.85 0.13
C GLY A 196 3.30 11.02 -0.38
N LEU A 197 3.88 11.90 -1.21
CA LEU A 197 3.11 12.97 -1.85
C LEU A 197 2.01 12.42 -2.77
N ASP A 198 2.29 11.36 -3.52
CA ASP A 198 1.31 10.70 -4.38
C ASP A 198 0.21 9.99 -3.56
N VAL A 199 0.57 9.30 -2.47
CA VAL A 199 -0.37 8.67 -1.54
C VAL A 199 -1.34 9.68 -0.93
N VAL A 200 -0.87 10.85 -0.50
CA VAL A 200 -1.73 11.92 0.06
C VAL A 200 -2.72 12.46 -0.97
N ARG A 201 -2.40 12.37 -2.26
CA ARG A 201 -3.26 12.81 -3.36
C ARG A 201 -4.21 11.73 -3.87
N THR A 202 -3.96 10.46 -3.57
CA THR A 202 -4.67 9.29 -4.10
C THR A 202 -6.08 9.17 -3.52
N ASP A 203 -7.09 9.05 -4.38
CA ASP A 203 -8.50 8.76 -4.04
C ASP A 203 -9.07 9.53 -2.83
N ARG A 204 -8.69 10.81 -2.69
CA ARG A 204 -9.03 11.68 -1.55
C ARG A 204 -10.53 11.86 -1.25
N SER A 205 -11.40 11.49 -2.20
CA SER A 205 -12.85 11.51 -2.05
C SER A 205 -13.40 10.28 -1.35
N LEU A 206 -12.63 9.20 -1.23
CA LEU A 206 -13.04 7.98 -0.52
C LEU A 206 -12.84 8.14 0.98
N VAL A 207 -13.86 7.80 1.76
CA VAL A 207 -13.79 7.77 3.24
C VAL A 207 -12.68 6.83 3.72
N TYR A 208 -12.37 5.77 2.95
CA TYR A 208 -11.31 4.82 3.26
C TYR A 208 -9.96 5.50 3.56
N TYR A 209 -9.60 6.54 2.81
CA TYR A 209 -8.34 7.26 2.98
C TYR A 209 -8.43 8.42 3.98
N GLU A 210 -9.51 8.59 4.73
CA GLU A 210 -9.52 9.48 5.91
C GLU A 210 -8.67 8.91 7.05
N ASP A 211 -8.63 7.59 7.17
CA ASP A 211 -7.79 6.88 8.14
C ASP A 211 -6.29 6.98 7.75
N PRO A 212 -5.44 7.59 8.61
CA PRO A 212 -4.00 7.59 8.40
C PRO A 212 -3.38 6.21 8.22
N LEU A 213 -3.93 5.16 8.86
CA LEU A 213 -3.41 3.80 8.77
C LEU A 213 -3.60 3.21 7.37
N ASN A 214 -4.69 3.54 6.69
CA ASN A 214 -4.93 3.11 5.31
C ASN A 214 -3.99 3.80 4.33
N ARG A 215 -3.68 5.09 4.57
CA ARG A 215 -2.68 5.82 3.77
C ARG A 215 -1.27 5.27 4.01
N SER A 216 -0.89 5.04 5.27
CA SER A 216 0.43 4.47 5.60
C SER A 216 0.60 3.07 5.05
N ARG A 217 -0.47 2.26 5.04
CA ARG A 217 -0.48 0.95 4.40
C ARG A 217 -0.21 1.06 2.90
N LEU A 218 -0.90 1.95 2.18
CA LEU A 218 -0.64 2.17 0.75
C LEU A 218 0.81 2.62 0.50
N TRP A 219 1.33 3.50 1.37
CA TRP A 219 2.72 3.94 1.30
C TRP A 219 3.71 2.79 1.55
N ASP A 220 3.49 1.94 2.56
CA ASP A 220 4.32 0.74 2.84
C ASP A 220 4.38 -0.18 1.63
N LEU A 221 3.23 -0.50 1.01
CA LEU A 221 3.16 -1.36 -0.17
C LEU A 221 4.03 -0.84 -1.32
N LEU A 222 3.93 0.46 -1.61
CA LEU A 222 4.66 1.11 -2.70
C LEU A 222 6.15 1.25 -2.37
N ALA A 223 6.48 1.63 -1.13
CA ALA A 223 7.85 1.75 -0.67
C ALA A 223 8.58 0.41 -0.76
N ILE A 224 7.96 -0.68 -0.26
CA ILE A 224 8.54 -2.02 -0.32
C ILE A 224 8.65 -2.49 -1.78
N TYR A 225 7.62 -2.28 -2.62
CA TYR A 225 7.69 -2.68 -4.04
C TYR A 225 8.85 -1.99 -4.77
N SER A 226 9.02 -0.67 -4.59
CA SER A 226 10.08 0.10 -5.24
C SER A 226 11.50 -0.33 -4.85
N TRP A 227 11.66 -1.01 -3.71
CA TRP A 227 12.92 -1.62 -3.31
C TRP A 227 13.19 -2.96 -3.99
N ILE A 228 12.12 -3.75 -4.22
CA ILE A 228 12.20 -5.09 -4.79
C ILE A 228 12.46 -5.05 -6.29
N ASP A 229 11.66 -4.27 -7.00
CA ASP A 229 11.79 -4.11 -8.45
C ASP A 229 12.47 -2.79 -8.74
N ARG A 230 13.80 -2.76 -8.61
CA ARG A 230 14.60 -1.52 -8.76
C ARG A 230 14.68 -1.04 -10.21
N ASP A 231 14.46 -1.93 -11.16
CA ASP A 231 14.49 -1.60 -12.59
C ASP A 231 13.28 -0.73 -12.96
N ILE A 232 12.12 -1.02 -12.37
CA ILE A 232 10.92 -0.18 -12.48
C ILE A 232 10.94 0.94 -11.43
N GLY A 233 11.34 0.61 -10.21
CA GLY A 233 11.30 1.49 -9.04
C GLY A 233 9.88 1.96 -8.72
N TYR A 234 9.76 3.25 -8.44
CA TYR A 234 8.46 3.93 -8.33
C TYR A 234 8.29 4.93 -9.47
N CYS A 235 7.15 4.84 -10.14
CA CYS A 235 6.70 5.78 -11.17
C CYS A 235 5.37 6.41 -10.77
N GLN A 236 5.19 7.69 -11.13
CA GLN A 236 3.95 8.41 -10.86
C GLN A 236 2.73 7.64 -11.42
N GLY A 237 1.67 7.57 -10.62
CA GLY A 237 0.44 6.83 -10.94
C GLY A 237 0.42 5.39 -10.42
N MET A 238 1.53 4.86 -9.93
CA MET A 238 1.53 3.56 -9.25
C MET A 238 0.68 3.55 -7.98
N SER A 239 0.52 4.69 -7.30
CA SER A 239 -0.39 4.80 -6.16
C SER A 239 -1.86 4.60 -6.56
N ASP A 240 -2.28 5.16 -7.70
CA ASP A 240 -3.63 4.99 -8.24
C ASP A 240 -3.88 3.55 -8.70
N LEU A 241 -2.85 2.85 -9.18
CA LEU A 241 -2.93 1.41 -9.50
C LEU A 241 -3.01 0.53 -8.25
N CYS A 242 -2.27 0.89 -7.20
CA CYS A 242 -2.21 0.12 -5.95
C CYS A 242 -3.44 0.35 -5.06
N SER A 243 -4.02 1.55 -5.09
CA SER A 243 -5.19 1.94 -4.29
C SER A 243 -6.34 0.92 -4.30
N PRO A 244 -6.90 0.51 -5.46
CA PRO A 244 -7.98 -0.46 -5.48
C PRO A 244 -7.57 -1.81 -4.90
N ILE A 245 -6.31 -2.23 -5.02
CA ILE A 245 -5.81 -3.47 -4.43
C ILE A 245 -5.74 -3.33 -2.90
N SER A 246 -5.22 -2.21 -2.39
CA SER A 246 -5.17 -1.93 -0.95
C SER A 246 -6.55 -1.91 -0.32
N ILE A 247 -7.55 -1.34 -1.01
CA ILE A 247 -8.94 -1.28 -0.55
C ILE A 247 -9.60 -2.67 -0.55
N LEU A 248 -9.35 -3.47 -1.59
CA LEU A 248 -10.02 -4.76 -1.80
C LEU A 248 -9.45 -5.91 -0.99
N ILE A 249 -8.16 -5.86 -0.68
CA ILE A 249 -7.43 -6.97 -0.04
C ILE A 249 -6.98 -6.53 1.33
N GLU A 250 -7.62 -7.08 2.36
CA GLU A 250 -7.46 -6.66 3.75
C GLU A 250 -6.09 -7.00 4.35
N ASN A 251 -5.45 -8.09 3.93
CA ASN A 251 -4.11 -8.42 4.41
C ASN A 251 -3.04 -7.71 3.57
N GLU A 252 -2.11 -7.01 4.23
CA GLU A 252 -1.12 -6.17 3.55
C GLU A 252 -0.19 -6.98 2.64
N ALA A 253 0.29 -8.13 3.11
CA ALA A 253 1.15 -8.99 2.29
C ALA A 253 0.41 -9.54 1.07
N ASP A 254 -0.85 -9.96 1.21
CA ASP A 254 -1.63 -10.45 0.08
C ASP A 254 -1.87 -9.33 -0.95
N ALA A 255 -2.13 -8.10 -0.48
CA ALA A 255 -2.24 -6.91 -1.31
C ALA A 255 -0.93 -6.61 -2.05
N PHE A 256 0.22 -6.72 -1.36
CA PHE A 256 1.54 -6.56 -1.97
C PHE A 256 1.75 -7.52 -3.13
N TRP A 257 1.48 -8.81 -2.94
CA TRP A 257 1.67 -9.81 -4.00
C TRP A 257 0.69 -9.62 -5.16
N CYS A 258 -0.53 -9.15 -4.89
CA CYS A 258 -1.45 -8.75 -5.95
C CYS A 258 -0.93 -7.56 -6.76
N PHE A 259 -0.35 -6.58 -6.09
CA PHE A 259 0.25 -5.42 -6.73
C PHE A 259 1.50 -5.80 -7.54
N GLU A 260 2.40 -6.63 -7.00
CA GLU A 260 3.56 -7.17 -7.73
C GLU A 260 3.13 -7.84 -9.03
N ARG A 261 2.11 -8.70 -8.97
CA ARG A 261 1.60 -9.40 -10.17
C ARG A 261 0.98 -8.45 -11.19
N LEU A 262 0.28 -7.41 -10.73
CA LEU A 262 -0.23 -6.36 -11.60
C LEU A 262 0.92 -5.66 -12.33
N MET A 263 1.93 -5.20 -11.59
CA MET A 263 3.08 -4.49 -12.16
C MET A 263 3.87 -5.37 -13.13
N ARG A 264 4.12 -6.63 -12.77
CA ARG A 264 4.78 -7.59 -13.65
C ARG A 264 4.04 -7.80 -14.97
N ARG A 265 2.70 -7.77 -14.99
CA ARG A 265 1.93 -7.86 -16.23
C ARG A 265 2.00 -6.58 -17.07
N LEU A 266 2.00 -5.42 -16.43
CA LEU A 266 2.04 -4.13 -17.13
C LEU A 266 3.41 -3.83 -17.74
N PHE A 267 4.48 -4.30 -17.11
CA PHE A 267 5.85 -3.92 -17.46
C PHE A 267 6.77 -5.11 -17.81
N GLY A 268 6.46 -6.32 -17.36
CA GLY A 268 7.29 -7.51 -17.58
C GLY A 268 7.26 -8.09 -19.00
N GLU A 269 6.26 -7.78 -19.82
CA GLU A 269 6.24 -8.22 -21.24
C GLU A 269 7.19 -7.41 -22.14
N ARG A 270 7.65 -6.23 -21.70
CA ARG A 270 8.53 -5.35 -22.51
C ARG A 270 9.99 -5.82 -22.56
N GLY A 271 10.38 -6.81 -21.76
CA GLY A 271 11.75 -7.35 -21.72
C GLY A 271 12.05 -8.48 -22.70
N SER A 272 11.04 -9.07 -23.35
CA SER A 272 11.21 -10.31 -24.14
C SER A 272 11.24 -10.11 -25.67
N SER A 273 11.06 -8.89 -26.18
CA SER A 273 11.00 -8.60 -27.63
C SER A 273 12.24 -7.92 -28.21
N LEU A 274 13.36 -7.85 -27.47
CA LEU A 274 14.62 -7.27 -27.98
C LEU A 274 15.76 -8.28 -28.19
N ASN A 275 15.47 -9.59 -28.12
CA ASN A 275 16.41 -10.65 -28.51
C ASN A 275 15.74 -11.60 -29.51
N SER A 276 15.62 -11.18 -30.77
CA SER A 276 15.41 -12.07 -31.93
C SER A 276 16.16 -11.50 -33.13
#